data_AF-A0A7S0JF35-F1
#
_entry.id   AF-A0A7S0JF35-F1
#
_cell.length_a   1.000
_cell.length_b   1.000
_cell.length_c   1.000
_cell.angle_alpha   90.00
_cell.angle_beta   90.00
_cell.angle_gamma   90.00
#
_symmetry.space_group_name_H-M   'P 1'
#
loop_
_entity.id
_entity.type
_entity.pdbx_description
1 polymer ?
#
loop_
_entity_poly.entity_id
_entity_poly.type
_entity_poly.pdbx_seq_one_letter_code
_entity_poly.pdbx_strand_id
1 'polypeptide(L)'
;IADEFNLHGVHATTMGATPCVLVGGSARLEAGLNSAHGALGSGSRANAAIGRTLKLVLNNCGGAKLGGTESTTLGSPAKFSLCVAEAEEEGLPAGWAPYHH
;
A
#
# COMPACT_ATOMS: atom_id res chain seq x y z
N ILE A 1 23.38 -3.56 -7.45
CA ILE A 1 21.94 -3.60 -7.11
C ILE A 1 21.50 -2.14 -7.14
N ALA A 2 20.46 -1.79 -7.88
CA ALA A 2 19.98 -0.41 -7.91
C ALA A 2 19.21 -0.11 -6.62
N ASP A 3 19.57 0.96 -5.92
CA ASP A 3 18.86 1.44 -4.72
C ASP A 3 17.47 2.03 -5.07
N GLU A 4 17.21 2.25 -6.36
CA GLU A 4 15.96 2.81 -6.85
C GLU A 4 14.83 1.77 -6.90
N PHE A 5 13.64 2.18 -6.46
CA PHE A 5 12.45 1.37 -6.55
C PHE A 5 12.06 1.12 -8.02
N ASN A 6 12.11 -0.15 -8.45
CA ASN A 6 11.76 -0.55 -9.82
C ASN A 6 10.24 -0.54 -10.05
N LEU A 7 9.66 0.66 -10.15
CA LEU A 7 8.24 0.86 -10.37
C LEU A 7 7.77 0.23 -11.69
N HIS A 8 8.58 0.33 -12.75
CA HIS A 8 8.25 -0.25 -14.05
C HIS A 8 8.06 -1.77 -13.96
N GLY A 9 8.97 -2.46 -13.28
CA GLY A 9 8.88 -3.90 -13.07
C GLY A 9 7.61 -4.33 -12.34
N VAL A 10 7.11 -3.52 -11.40
CA VAL A 10 5.85 -3.80 -10.69
C VAL A 10 4.65 -3.78 -11.65
N HIS A 11 4.57 -2.78 -12.53
CA HIS A 11 3.47 -2.62 -13.48
C HIS A 11 3.54 -3.55 -14.69
N ALA A 12 4.74 -4.00 -15.07
CA ALA A 12 4.93 -4.94 -16.18
C ALA A 12 4.49 -6.38 -15.86
N THR A 13 4.09 -6.67 -14.62
CA THR A 13 3.61 -8.00 -14.24
C THR A 13 2.19 -8.26 -14.73
N THR A 14 1.94 -9.51 -15.18
CA THR A 14 0.62 -9.94 -15.64
C THR A 14 -0.38 -10.15 -14.49
N MET A 15 0.09 -10.56 -13.30
CA MET A 15 -0.78 -10.78 -12.15
C MET A 15 -1.24 -9.50 -11.45
N GLY A 16 -0.61 -8.35 -11.73
CA GLY A 16 -0.99 -7.07 -11.14
C GLY A 16 -0.44 -6.87 -9.73
N ALA A 17 0.88 -7.05 -9.58
CA ALA A 17 1.59 -6.55 -8.42
C ALA A 17 1.35 -5.05 -8.24
N THR A 18 1.36 -4.60 -6.98
CA THR A 18 1.09 -3.20 -6.68
C THR A 18 1.75 -2.81 -5.36
N PRO A 19 2.22 -1.56 -5.20
CA PRO A 19 2.80 -1.13 -3.94
C PRO A 19 1.77 -1.15 -2.79
N CYS A 20 2.21 -1.57 -1.61
CA CYS A 20 1.45 -1.49 -0.35
C CYS A 20 1.96 -0.31 0.47
N VAL A 21 1.06 0.44 1.10
CA VAL A 21 1.43 1.45 2.10
C VAL A 21 1.28 0.82 3.49
N LEU A 22 2.38 0.77 4.24
CA LEU A 22 2.39 0.40 5.66
C LEU A 22 2.71 1.66 6.47
N VAL A 23 1.89 1.94 7.49
CA VAL A 23 2.05 3.13 8.35
C VAL A 23 2.21 2.70 9.81
N GLY A 24 3.34 3.04 10.41
CA GLY A 24 3.62 2.88 11.84
C GLY A 24 3.55 4.21 12.60
N GLY A 25 3.83 4.16 13.91
CA GLY A 25 3.98 5.32 14.77
C GLY A 25 2.73 6.19 14.94
N SER A 26 2.91 7.42 15.44
CA SER A 26 1.79 8.33 15.74
C SER A 26 0.99 8.75 14.50
N ALA A 27 1.62 8.74 13.32
CA ALA A 27 1.00 9.11 12.05
C ALA A 27 -0.25 8.27 11.75
N ARG A 28 -0.29 6.99 12.16
CA ARG A 28 -1.47 6.16 11.96
C ARG A 28 -2.66 6.61 12.81
N LEU A 29 -2.40 7.11 14.02
CA LEU A 29 -3.42 7.62 14.95
C LEU A 29 -3.94 8.98 14.46
N GLU A 30 -3.02 9.87 14.06
CA GLU A 30 -3.33 11.20 13.52
C GLU A 30 -4.17 11.11 12.24
N ALA A 31 -3.84 10.17 11.35
CA ALA A 31 -4.58 9.93 10.11
C ALA A 31 -5.89 9.12 10.31
N GLY A 32 -6.15 8.60 11.52
CA GLY A 32 -7.31 7.75 11.81
C GLY A 32 -7.31 6.43 11.03
N LEU A 33 -6.13 5.83 10.83
CA LEU A 33 -5.99 4.54 10.16
C LEU A 33 -6.48 3.39 11.05
N ASN A 34 -7.04 2.36 10.43
CA ASN A 34 -7.39 1.10 11.08
C ASN A 34 -6.20 0.13 10.99
N SER A 35 -5.77 -0.40 12.13
CA SER A 35 -4.75 -1.45 12.27
C SER A 35 -5.32 -2.80 12.72
N ALA A 36 -6.61 -2.87 13.06
CA ALA A 36 -7.23 -4.04 13.67
C ALA A 36 -8.04 -4.87 12.65
N HIS A 37 -9.15 -5.46 13.10
CA HIS A 37 -10.04 -6.27 12.27
C HIS A 37 -10.44 -5.52 10.98
N GLY A 38 -10.22 -6.19 9.84
CA GLY A 38 -10.55 -5.62 8.54
C GLY A 38 -9.60 -4.52 8.03
N ALA A 39 -8.42 -4.33 8.63
CA ALA A 39 -7.50 -3.24 8.26
C ALA A 39 -7.07 -3.20 6.77
N LEU A 40 -7.06 -4.35 6.09
CA LEU A 40 -6.78 -4.47 4.65
C LEU A 40 -8.05 -4.51 3.77
N GLY A 41 -9.23 -4.28 4.36
CA GLY A 41 -10.51 -4.40 3.68
C GLY A 41 -11.56 -3.47 4.27
N SER A 42 -12.58 -4.07 4.88
CA SER A 42 -13.81 -3.39 5.30
C SER A 42 -13.56 -2.24 6.29
N GLY A 43 -14.08 -1.06 5.97
CA GLY A 43 -14.52 -0.11 7.00
C GLY A 43 -13.59 1.06 7.34
N SER A 44 -12.39 1.19 6.78
CA SER A 44 -11.55 2.38 7.01
C SER A 44 -11.48 3.31 5.81
N ARG A 45 -12.13 4.48 5.94
CA ARG A 45 -12.04 5.57 4.96
C ARG A 45 -10.60 6.08 4.83
N ALA A 46 -9.85 6.15 5.93
CA ALA A 46 -8.47 6.62 5.93
C ALA A 46 -7.56 5.66 5.14
N ASN A 47 -7.63 4.35 5.42
CA ASN A 47 -6.83 3.34 4.71
C ASN A 47 -7.17 3.36 3.21
N ALA A 48 -8.47 3.41 2.87
CA ALA A 48 -8.92 3.47 1.49
C ALA A 48 -8.45 4.74 0.76
N ALA A 49 -8.52 5.90 1.42
CA ALA A 49 -8.10 7.16 0.84
C ALA A 49 -6.58 7.20 0.59
N ILE A 50 -5.76 6.82 1.57
CA ILE A 50 -4.30 6.84 1.45
C ILE A 50 -3.83 5.84 0.39
N GLY A 51 -4.32 4.60 0.43
CA GLY A 51 -4.00 3.59 -0.58
C GLY A 51 -4.41 4.04 -1.98
N ARG A 52 -5.60 4.66 -2.12
CA ARG A 52 -6.07 5.20 -3.40
C ARG A 52 -5.24 6.37 -3.88
N THR A 53 -4.82 7.28 -3.00
CA THR A 53 -3.94 8.40 -3.34
C THR A 53 -2.66 7.91 -4.01
N LEU A 54 -2.02 6.88 -3.45
CA LEU A 54 -0.83 6.31 -4.09
C LEU A 54 -1.16 5.78 -5.50
N LYS A 55 -2.27 5.07 -5.69
CA LYS A 55 -2.65 4.59 -7.04
C LYS A 55 -2.89 5.72 -8.03
N LEU A 56 -3.51 6.82 -7.59
CA LEU A 56 -3.69 7.99 -8.44
C LEU A 56 -2.34 8.64 -8.80
N VAL A 57 -1.38 8.69 -7.87
CA VAL A 57 -0.02 9.18 -8.17
C VAL A 57 0.68 8.27 -9.17
N LEU A 58 0.60 6.95 -9.01
CA LEU A 58 1.21 5.99 -9.95
C LEU A 58 0.60 6.12 -11.36
N ASN A 59 -0.70 6.31 -11.47
CA ASN A 59 -1.38 6.41 -12.75
C ASN A 59 -1.14 7.77 -13.43
N ASN A 60 -1.25 8.88 -12.68
CA ASN A 60 -1.23 10.23 -13.24
C ASN A 60 0.19 10.79 -13.37
N CYS A 61 1.09 10.46 -12.43
CA CYS A 61 2.46 10.97 -12.41
C CYS A 61 3.48 9.88 -12.78
N GLY A 62 3.26 8.64 -12.32
CA GLY A 62 4.13 7.51 -12.60
C GLY A 62 3.94 6.86 -13.97
N GLY A 63 2.94 7.30 -14.74
CA GLY A 63 2.69 6.82 -16.09
C GLY A 63 2.14 5.40 -16.18
N ALA A 64 1.61 4.82 -15.10
CA ALA A 64 0.99 3.51 -15.10
C ALA A 64 -0.34 3.54 -15.88
N LYS A 65 -0.36 2.90 -17.06
CA LYS A 65 -1.51 2.84 -17.95
C LYS A 65 -1.81 1.40 -18.34
N LEU A 66 -2.95 0.89 -17.89
CA LEU A 66 -3.43 -0.45 -18.21
C LEU A 66 -3.53 -0.65 -19.73
N GLY A 67 -3.00 -1.77 -20.22
CA GLY A 67 -2.92 -2.08 -21.66
C GLY A 67 -1.83 -1.29 -22.41
N GLY A 68 -1.00 -0.55 -21.68
CA GLY A 68 0.19 0.14 -22.19
C GLY A 68 1.40 -0.21 -21.35
N THR A 69 1.82 0.73 -20.50
CA THR A 69 2.96 0.56 -19.57
C THR A 69 2.66 -0.42 -18.42
N GLU A 70 1.39 -0.74 -18.18
CA GLU A 70 0.94 -1.74 -17.23
C GLU A 70 0.33 -2.95 -17.96
N SER A 71 0.88 -4.14 -17.70
CA SER A 71 0.56 -5.39 -18.41
C SER A 71 -0.34 -6.34 -17.63
N THR A 72 -1.04 -5.84 -16.61
CA THR A 72 -1.92 -6.68 -15.81
C THR A 72 -3.08 -7.26 -16.63
N THR A 73 -3.35 -8.56 -16.47
CA THR A 73 -4.45 -9.26 -17.14
C THR A 73 -5.70 -9.32 -16.26
N LEU A 74 -5.67 -10.05 -15.14
CA LEU A 74 -6.78 -10.15 -14.17
C LEU A 74 -6.66 -9.10 -13.07
N GLY A 75 -5.47 -8.98 -12.48
CA GLY A 75 -5.18 -8.05 -11.39
C GLY A 75 -5.65 -8.51 -10.02
N SER A 76 -5.68 -7.56 -9.09
CA SER A 76 -6.03 -7.77 -7.68
C SER A 76 -6.86 -6.59 -7.17
N PRO A 77 -7.83 -6.80 -6.26
CA PRO A 77 -8.52 -5.70 -5.56
C PRO A 77 -7.56 -4.71 -4.90
N ALA A 78 -6.38 -5.17 -4.46
CA ALA A 78 -5.33 -4.33 -3.88
C ALA A 78 -4.81 -3.26 -4.84
N LYS A 79 -4.98 -3.44 -6.16
CA LYS A 79 -4.61 -2.43 -7.16
C LYS A 79 -5.50 -1.20 -7.10
N PHE A 80 -6.70 -1.30 -6.53
CA PHE A 80 -7.58 -0.16 -6.35
C PHE A 80 -7.14 0.70 -5.17
N SER A 81 -6.80 0.04 -4.05
CA SER A 81 -6.27 0.64 -2.83
C SER A 81 -5.63 -0.44 -1.97
N LEU A 82 -4.46 -0.14 -1.39
CA LEU A 82 -3.81 -1.01 -0.41
C LEU A 82 -3.00 -0.18 0.58
N CYS A 83 -3.55 -0.02 1.79
CA CYS A 83 -2.91 0.65 2.91
C CYS A 83 -3.32 -0.03 4.21
N VAL A 84 -2.36 -0.21 5.12
CA VAL A 84 -2.59 -0.80 6.45
C VAL A 84 -1.75 -0.07 7.47
N ALA A 85 -2.27 0.05 8.69
CA ALA A 85 -1.50 0.54 9.82
C ALA A 85 -0.97 -0.62 10.65
N GLU A 86 0.22 -0.44 11.21
CA GLU A 86 0.77 -1.38 12.18
C GLU A 86 -0.06 -1.38 13.48
N ALA A 87 -0.29 -2.57 14.04
CA ALA A 87 -1.03 -2.76 15.28
C ALA A 87 -0.10 -2.74 16.50
N GLU A 88 0.60 -1.63 16.72
CA GLU A 88 1.61 -1.51 17.77
C GLU A 88 1.05 -1.77 19.18
N GLU A 89 -0.24 -1.51 19.40
CA GLU A 89 -0.91 -1.76 20.68
C GLU A 89 -1.05 -3.25 21.04
N GLU A 90 -1.01 -4.16 20.06
CA GLU A 90 -1.04 -5.60 20.34
C GLU A 90 0.33 -6.14 20.80
N GLY A 91 1.35 -5.28 20.76
CA GLY A 91 2.72 -5.63 21.07
C GLY A 91 3.41 -6.34 19.90
N LEU A 92 4.68 -6.04 19.72
CA LEU A 92 5.51 -6.73 18.74
C LEU A 92 6.08 -8.02 19.33
N PRO A 93 6.35 -9.05 18.51
CA PRO A 93 7.09 -10.21 18.96
C PRO A 93 8.40 -9.80 19.66
N ALA A 94 8.80 -10.56 20.67
CA ALA A 94 10.01 -10.25 21.43
C ALA A 94 11.22 -10.07 20.48
N GLY A 95 11.88 -8.89 20.57
CA GLY A 95 13.02 -8.54 19.74
C GLY A 95 12.71 -7.79 18.44
N TRP A 96 11.44 -7.52 18.14
CA TRP A 96 11.04 -6.70 16.98
C TRP A 96 10.94 -5.22 17.36
N ALA A 97 11.49 -4.35 16.51
CA ALA A 97 11.31 -2.91 16.63
C ALA A 97 10.11 -2.45 15.77
N PRO A 98 9.40 -1.37 16.16
CA PRO A 98 8.32 -0.77 15.36
C PRO A 98 8.78 -0.39 13.95
N TYR A 99 7.85 -0.42 12.99
CA TYR A 99 8.15 -0.06 11.61
C TYR A 99 8.22 1.46 11.44
N HIS A 100 9.46 1.97 11.51
CA HIS A 100 9.80 3.41 11.56
C HIS A 100 9.29 4.10 12.83
N HIS A 101 10.08 5.05 13.35
CA HIS A 101 9.79 5.80 14.57
C HIS A 101 9.08 7.13 14.27
#